data_AF-X1VV94-F1
#
_entry.id   AF-X1VV94-F1
#
_cell.length_a   1.000
_cell.length_b   1.000
_cell.length_c   1.000
_cell.angle_alpha   90.00
_cell.angle_beta   90.00
_cell.angle_gamma   90.00
#
_symmetry.space_group_name_H-M   'P 1'
#
loop_
_entity.id
_entity.type
_entity.pdbx_description
1 polymer ?
#
loop_
_entity_poly.entity_id
_entity_poly.type
_entity_poly.pdbx_seq_one_letter_code
_entity_poly.pdbx_strand_id
1 'polypeptide(L)'
;SELYLKETWYAVNGSENLYFTGNSGSIDQTIWESLTNGSVLVQFFALDEAGNLGTVEIVIVKYTEVESPPPVEPEEPEDPTVPGVKVELIVLQIIAITAAILTFNRRGKRFKSKLNLF
;
A
#
# COMPACT_ATOMS: atom_id res chain seq x y z
N SER A 1 20.09 -3.00 -1.21
CA SER A 1 19.82 -2.15 -2.38
C SER A 1 19.23 -3.02 -3.47
N GLU A 2 17.96 -2.79 -3.82
CA GLU A 2 17.33 -3.45 -4.97
C GLU A 2 17.98 -2.89 -6.24
N LEU A 3 18.93 -3.64 -6.80
CA LEU A 3 19.97 -3.16 -7.71
C LEU A 3 19.50 -2.62 -9.08
N TYR A 4 18.19 -2.57 -9.33
CA TYR A 4 17.60 -2.20 -10.63
C TYR A 4 16.30 -1.40 -10.53
N LEU A 5 15.88 -0.99 -9.33
CA LEU A 5 14.64 -0.23 -9.15
C LEU A 5 14.91 1.26 -9.41
N LYS A 6 14.14 1.88 -10.29
CA LYS A 6 14.26 3.30 -10.64
C LYS A 6 13.33 4.16 -9.78
N GLU A 7 12.03 3.89 -9.87
CA GLU A 7 10.99 4.69 -9.21
C GLU A 7 9.87 3.80 -8.68
N THR A 8 9.29 4.20 -7.55
CA THR A 8 8.10 3.59 -6.95
C THR A 8 7.12 4.66 -6.54
N TRP A 9 5.84 4.44 -6.84
CA TRP A 9 4.76 5.35 -6.46
C TRP A 9 3.46 4.59 -6.20
N TYR A 10 2.52 5.27 -5.57
CA TYR A 10 1.16 4.76 -5.40
C TYR A 10 0.11 5.83 -5.73
N ALA A 11 -1.10 5.38 -5.99
CA ALA A 11 -2.28 6.22 -6.17
C ALA A 11 -3.44 5.66 -5.34
N VAL A 12 -4.25 6.54 -4.77
CA VAL A 12 -5.40 6.19 -3.91
C VAL A 12 -6.66 6.64 -4.62
N ASN A 13 -7.58 5.72 -4.93
CA ASN A 13 -8.82 6.00 -5.68
C ASN A 13 -8.58 6.83 -6.95
N GLY A 14 -7.47 6.61 -7.65
CA GLY A 14 -7.10 7.39 -8.84
C GLY A 14 -6.54 8.78 -8.56
N SER A 15 -6.03 9.04 -7.34
CA SER A 15 -5.30 10.26 -7.00
C SER A 15 -4.06 10.48 -7.87
N GLU A 16 -3.41 11.64 -7.68
CA GLU A 16 -2.06 11.86 -8.20
C GLU A 16 -1.06 10.82 -7.66
N ASN A 17 0.02 10.61 -8.42
CA ASN A 17 1.08 9.66 -8.09
C ASN A 17 1.92 10.18 -6.91
N LEU A 18 2.01 9.39 -5.85
CA LEU A 18 2.78 9.69 -4.65
C LEU A 18 4.01 8.79 -4.59
N TYR A 19 5.19 9.39 -4.69
CA TYR A 19 6.46 8.66 -4.74
C TYR A 19 6.92 8.28 -3.34
N PHE A 20 7.49 7.08 -3.22
CA PHE A 20 8.09 6.60 -1.99
C PHE A 20 9.38 5.84 -2.29
N THR A 21 10.22 5.65 -1.27
CA THR A 21 11.45 4.86 -1.38
C THR A 21 11.51 3.83 -0.26
N GLY A 22 12.26 2.75 -0.48
CA GLY A 22 12.35 1.64 0.46
C GLY A 22 11.15 0.70 0.37
N ASN A 23 10.96 -0.10 1.41
CA ASN A 23 9.94 -1.15 1.43
C ASN A 23 8.71 -0.75 2.27
N SER A 24 8.84 0.24 3.15
CA SER A 24 7.79 0.70 4.06
C SER A 24 7.46 2.17 3.84
N GLY A 25 6.21 2.56 4.09
CA GLY A 25 5.75 3.94 4.01
C GLY A 25 4.36 4.11 4.59
N SER A 26 3.87 5.35 4.56
CA SER A 26 2.52 5.72 5.01
C SER A 26 1.71 6.30 3.85
N ILE A 27 0.39 6.13 3.88
CA ILE A 27 -0.50 6.91 3.01
C ILE A 27 -0.43 8.37 3.45
N ASP A 28 -0.37 9.30 2.49
CA ASP A 28 -0.39 10.73 2.78
C ASP A 28 -1.61 11.10 3.63
N GLN A 29 -1.36 11.83 4.71
CA GLN A 29 -2.40 12.14 5.70
C GLN A 29 -3.51 13.01 5.12
N THR A 30 -3.16 13.97 4.26
CA THR A 30 -4.15 14.86 3.61
C THR A 30 -5.07 14.05 2.70
N ILE A 31 -4.49 13.12 1.95
CA ILE A 31 -5.26 12.19 1.12
C ILE A 31 -6.13 11.31 2.00
N TRP A 32 -5.58 10.70 3.04
CA TRP A 32 -6.32 9.82 3.94
C TRP A 32 -7.51 10.52 4.60
N GLU A 33 -7.32 11.74 5.09
CA GLU A 33 -8.37 12.57 5.70
C GLU A 33 -9.46 12.96 4.71
N SER A 34 -9.11 13.15 3.43
CA SER A 34 -10.07 13.49 2.37
C SER A 34 -11.00 12.32 1.96
N LEU A 35 -10.63 11.08 2.29
CA LEU A 35 -11.41 9.90 1.92
C LEU A 35 -12.66 9.75 2.79
N THR A 36 -13.77 9.38 2.18
CA THR A 36 -14.96 8.93 2.90
C THR A 36 -14.77 7.54 3.50
N ASN A 37 -15.53 7.20 4.53
CA ASN A 37 -15.63 5.81 5.00
C ASN A 37 -16.09 4.90 3.84
N GLY A 38 -15.55 3.68 3.81
CA GLY A 38 -15.84 2.68 2.78
C GLY A 38 -14.59 2.07 2.16
N SER A 39 -14.77 1.47 0.99
CA SER A 39 -13.68 0.84 0.23
C SER A 39 -12.77 1.90 -0.39
N VAL A 40 -11.47 1.71 -0.20
CA VAL A 40 -10.39 2.55 -0.72
C VAL A 40 -9.48 1.66 -1.56
N LEU A 41 -9.38 1.95 -2.85
CA LEU A 41 -8.44 1.31 -3.76
C LEU A 41 -7.08 2.00 -3.64
N VAL A 42 -6.03 1.22 -3.40
CA VAL A 42 -4.64 1.69 -3.45
C VAL A 42 -3.91 0.90 -4.52
N GLN A 43 -3.36 1.61 -5.50
CA GLN A 43 -2.59 1.05 -6.61
C GLN A 43 -1.13 1.39 -6.41
N PHE A 44 -0.26 0.38 -6.43
CA PHE A 44 1.18 0.51 -6.33
C PHE A 44 1.83 0.25 -7.67
N PHE A 45 2.89 1.00 -7.95
CA PHE A 45 3.64 0.94 -9.19
C PHE A 45 5.14 0.90 -8.90
N ALA A 46 5.87 0.13 -9.72
CA ALA A 46 7.31 0.04 -9.67
C ALA A 46 7.88 0.05 -11.09
N LEU A 47 8.76 1.01 -11.36
CA LEU A 47 9.50 1.12 -12.61
C LEU A 47 10.95 0.73 -12.37
N ASP A 48 11.47 -0.19 -13.18
CA ASP A 48 12.89 -0.55 -13.16
C ASP A 48 13.72 0.28 -14.16
N GLU A 49 15.05 0.26 -14.01
CA GLU A 49 16.00 0.97 -14.89
C GLU A 49 15.94 0.50 -16.36
N ALA A 50 15.36 -0.68 -16.62
CA ALA A 50 15.16 -1.21 -17.96
C ALA A 50 13.81 -0.82 -18.56
N GLY A 51 13.00 -0.02 -17.86
CA GLY A 51 11.69 0.45 -18.31
C GLY A 51 10.54 -0.54 -18.10
N ASN A 52 10.73 -1.59 -17.32
CA ASN A 52 9.64 -2.52 -16.98
C ASN A 52 8.77 -1.93 -15.86
N LEU A 53 7.46 -1.88 -16.09
CA LEU A 53 6.47 -1.44 -15.11
C LEU A 53 5.76 -2.64 -14.47
N GLY A 54 5.79 -2.72 -13.14
CA GLY A 54 4.96 -3.62 -12.35
C GLY A 54 3.85 -2.85 -11.63
N THR A 55 2.68 -3.47 -11.50
CA THR A 55 1.51 -2.88 -10.82
C THR A 55 0.89 -3.89 -9.87
N VAL A 56 0.44 -3.42 -8.70
CA VAL A 56 -0.43 -4.19 -7.80
C VAL A 56 -1.52 -3.29 -7.24
N GLU A 57 -2.71 -3.85 -7.07
CA GLU A 57 -3.85 -3.16 -6.50
C GLU A 57 -4.29 -3.85 -5.21
N ILE A 58 -4.69 -3.04 -4.23
CA ILE A 58 -5.30 -3.51 -2.99
C ILE A 58 -6.54 -2.69 -2.69
N VAL A 59 -7.51 -3.33 -2.05
CA VAL A 59 -8.67 -2.64 -1.50
C VAL A 59 -8.57 -2.73 0.03
N ILE A 60 -8.54 -1.56 0.68
CA ILE A 60 -8.63 -1.42 2.13
C ILE A 60 -9.98 -0.80 2.48
N VAL A 61 -10.46 -1.00 3.71
CA VAL A 61 -11.71 -0.39 4.18
C VAL A 61 -11.38 0.66 5.23
N LYS A 62 -11.75 1.92 4.95
CA LYS A 62 -11.70 2.99 5.93
C LYS A 62 -13.01 3.01 6.71
N TYR A 63 -12.92 2.98 8.03
CA TYR A 63 -14.05 3.25 8.90
C TYR A 63 -13.55 4.14 10.04
N THR A 64 -14.18 5.28 10.20
CA THR A 64 -14.09 6.08 11.42
C THR A 64 -15.29 5.68 12.27
N GLU A 65 -15.04 5.24 13.50
CA GLU A 65 -16.12 5.17 14.49
C GLU A 65 -16.62 6.60 14.67
N VAL A 66 -17.81 6.87 14.15
CA VAL A 66 -18.55 8.06 14.58
C VAL A 66 -18.89 7.75 16.01
N GLU A 67 -18.20 8.38 16.96
CA GLU A 67 -18.63 8.34 18.36
C GLU A 67 -20.12 8.66 18.34
N SER A 68 -20.95 7.66 18.64
CA SER A 68 -22.37 7.90 18.84
C SER A 68 -22.45 9.02 19.87
N PRO A 69 -23.19 10.11 19.62
CA PRO A 69 -23.36 11.13 20.64
C PRO A 69 -23.78 10.39 21.91
N PRO A 70 -23.10 10.63 23.05
CA PRO A 70 -23.35 9.86 24.24
C PRO A 70 -24.86 9.85 24.50
N PRO A 71 -25.48 8.69 24.78
CA PRO A 71 -26.83 8.68 25.32
C PRO A 71 -26.89 9.75 26.40
N VAL A 72 -27.94 10.58 26.41
CA VAL A 72 -28.12 11.58 27.48
C VAL A 72 -28.36 10.80 28.78
N GLU A 73 -27.28 10.33 29.40
CA GLU A 73 -27.21 9.67 30.69
C GLU A 73 -26.63 10.69 31.69
N PRO A 74 -27.17 10.75 32.92
CA PRO A 74 -26.78 11.75 33.92
C PRO A 74 -25.28 11.67 34.19
N GLU A 75 -24.62 12.83 34.25
CA GLU A 75 -23.17 13.04 34.39
C GLU A 75 -22.49 12.02 35.32
N GLU A 76 -21.87 10.99 34.74
CA GLU A 76 -20.99 10.03 35.44
C GLU A 76 -19.53 10.42 35.14
N PRO A 77 -18.61 10.40 36.14
CA PRO A 77 -17.38 11.19 36.09
C PRO A 77 -16.40 10.76 34.99
N GLU A 78 -15.71 11.78 34.44
CA GLU A 78 -14.72 11.66 33.36
C GLU A 78 -13.64 10.59 33.65
N ASP A 79 -13.65 9.50 32.89
CA ASP A 79 -12.55 8.52 32.86
C ASP A 79 -11.57 8.88 31.71
N PRO A 80 -10.25 8.95 31.95
CA PRO A 80 -9.35 9.72 31.11
C PRO A 80 -8.78 8.91 29.94
N THR A 81 -8.70 9.59 28.80
CA THR A 81 -7.83 9.31 27.64
C THR A 81 -8.22 8.13 26.76
N VAL A 82 -9.01 8.39 25.71
CA VAL A 82 -9.03 7.53 24.52
C VAL A 82 -7.72 7.78 23.74
N PRO A 83 -6.77 6.82 23.66
CA PRO A 83 -5.55 7.02 22.90
C PRO A 83 -5.87 6.95 21.41
N GLY A 84 -5.43 7.96 20.66
CA GLY A 84 -5.63 8.07 19.21
C GLY A 84 -5.27 6.78 18.48
N VAL A 85 -6.20 6.34 17.63
CA VAL A 85 -6.07 5.13 16.81
C VAL A 85 -4.86 5.26 15.89
N LYS A 86 -3.79 4.52 16.19
CA LYS A 86 -2.66 4.34 15.28
C LYS A 86 -2.99 3.21 14.31
N VAL A 87 -3.42 3.56 13.10
CA VAL A 87 -3.60 2.59 12.02
C VAL A 87 -2.24 2.32 11.38
N GLU A 88 -1.60 1.20 11.74
CA GLU A 88 -0.42 0.69 11.02
C GLU A 88 -0.88 -0.22 9.87
N LEU A 89 -0.82 0.29 8.63
CA LEU A 89 -1.08 -0.52 7.43
C LEU A 89 0.16 -1.38 7.10
N ILE A 90 0.03 -2.71 7.20
CA ILE A 90 1.07 -3.66 6.76
C ILE A 90 0.99 -3.81 5.23
N VAL A 91 1.63 -2.90 4.49
CA VAL A 91 1.71 -2.92 3.00
C VAL A 91 2.71 -4.00 2.48
N LEU A 92 3.50 -4.59 3.39
CA LEU A 92 4.76 -5.28 3.08
C LEU A 92 4.67 -6.71 2.52
N GLN A 93 3.54 -7.41 2.60
CA GLN A 93 3.45 -8.77 2.02
C GLN A 93 3.37 -8.74 0.48
N ILE A 94 2.98 -7.61 -0.09
CA ILE A 94 2.56 -7.54 -1.50
C ILE A 94 3.74 -7.26 -2.43
N ILE A 95 4.67 -6.38 -2.04
CA ILE A 95 5.91 -6.13 -2.80
C ILE A 95 6.78 -7.39 -2.89
N ALA A 96 6.82 -8.20 -1.83
CA ALA A 96 7.52 -9.48 -1.82
C ALA A 96 6.92 -10.50 -2.82
N ILE A 97 5.58 -10.52 -2.98
CA ILE A 97 4.89 -11.36 -3.95
C ILE A 97 5.17 -10.85 -5.38
N THR A 98 5.16 -9.54 -5.62
CA THR A 98 5.49 -8.98 -6.94
C THR A 98 6.94 -9.26 -7.33
N ALA A 99 7.89 -9.07 -6.41
CA ALA A 99 9.30 -9.40 -6.62
C ALA A 99 9.50 -10.92 -6.85
N ALA A 100 8.75 -11.78 -6.15
CA ALA A 100 8.78 -13.23 -6.35
C ALA A 100 8.26 -13.65 -7.73
N ILE A 101 7.14 -13.07 -8.19
CA ILE A 101 6.55 -13.33 -9.52
C ILE A 101 7.51 -12.85 -10.63
N LEU A 102 8.11 -11.67 -10.49
CA LEU A 102 9.11 -11.15 -11.42
C LEU A 102 10.38 -12.02 -11.45
N THR A 103 10.84 -12.50 -10.29
CA THR A 103 11.99 -13.40 -10.18
C THR A 103 11.71 -14.77 -10.82
N PHE A 104 10.51 -15.32 -10.62
CA PHE A 104 10.09 -16.59 -11.22
C PHE A 104 10.03 -16.49 -12.76
N ASN A 105 9.46 -15.41 -13.29
CA ASN A 105 9.39 -15.16 -14.74
C ASN A 105 10.78 -14.96 -15.38
N ARG A 106 11.74 -14.34 -14.66
CA ARG A 106 13.14 -14.23 -15.09
C ARG A 106 13.87 -15.58 -15.13
N ARG A 107 13.61 -16.49 -14.18
CA ARG A 107 14.17 -17.85 -14.18
C ARG A 107 13.64 -18.70 -15.34
N GLY A 108 12.35 -18.60 -15.66
CA GLY A 108 11.75 -19.29 -16.81
C GLY A 108 12.30 -18.83 -18.17
N LYS A 109 12.52 -17.52 -18.36
CA LYS A 109 13.17 -16.99 -19.58
C LYS A 109 14.64 -17.44 -19.71
N ARG A 110 15.41 -17.42 -18.62
CA ARG A 110 16.81 -17.92 -18.61
C ARG A 110 16.91 -19.42 -18.88
N PHE A 111 15.91 -20.20 -18.49
CA PHE A 111 15.86 -21.64 -18.78
C PHE A 111 15.60 -21.89 -20.28
N LYS A 112 14.67 -21.14 -20.89
CA LYS A 112 14.42 -21.23 -22.34
C LYS A 112 15.61 -20.78 -23.20
N SER A 113 16.35 -19.75 -22.79
CA SER A 113 17.55 -19.32 -23.52
C SER A 113 18.72 -20.32 -23.43
N LYS A 114 18.76 -21.15 -22.38
CA LYS A 114 19.76 -22.24 -22.26
C LYS A 114 19.39 -23.49 -23.06
N LEU A 115 18.12 -23.69 -23.41
CA LEU A 115 17.68 -24.82 -24.24
C LEU A 115 17.87 -24.55 -25.75
N ASN A 116 17.90 -23.30 -26.20
CA ASN A 116 18.10 -22.91 -27.60
C ASN A 116 19.58 -22.86 -28.02
N LEU A 117 20.44 -23.67 -27.41
CA LEU A 117 21.88 -23.69 -27.66
C LEU A 117 22.39 -25.11 -27.93
N PHE A 118 21.68 -25.86 -28.77
CA PHE A 118 22.14 -27.03 -29.52
C PHE A 118 21.33 -27.16 -30.81
#